data_AF-A0A397UP77-F1
#
_entry.id   AF-A0A397UP77-F1
#
_cell.length_a   1.000
_cell.length_b   1.000
_cell.length_c   1.000
_cell.angle_alpha   90.00
_cell.angle_beta   90.00
_cell.angle_gamma   90.00
#
_symmetry.space_group_name_H-M   'P 1'
#
loop_
_entity.id
_entity.type
_entity.pdbx_description
1 polymer ?
#
loop_
_entity_poly.entity_id
_entity_poly.type
_entity_poly.pdbx_seq_one_letter_code
_entity_poly.pdbx_strand_id
1 'polypeptide(L)'
;MTNDDIGKELWEACWINSETIDQYVDKLKNKSNDILALISRGKAYLIIGKYEEAYTALTRLLEIESENIIALKYRGEINYIMERYKESIADLENLLKIKPYDAWADEAYKLVKELNVDYIPAQITLH
;
A
#
# COMPACT_ATOMS: atom_id res chain seq x y z
N MET A 1 0.10 19.93 9.83
CA MET A 1 0.05 19.30 8.50
C MET A 1 -0.60 17.95 8.72
N THR A 2 -1.83 17.80 8.24
CA THR A 2 -2.55 16.52 8.35
C THR A 2 -2.05 15.58 7.26
N ASN A 3 -2.22 14.26 7.44
CA ASN A 3 -1.75 13.23 6.50
C ASN A 3 -2.39 13.34 5.08
N ASP A 4 -3.34 14.25 4.90
CA ASP A 4 -4.07 14.51 3.66
C ASP A 4 -3.46 15.67 2.84
N ASP A 5 -2.74 16.60 3.48
CA ASP A 5 -2.18 17.78 2.80
C ASP A 5 -1.06 17.39 1.81
N ILE A 6 -0.27 16.37 2.16
CA ILE A 6 0.82 15.85 1.31
C ILE A 6 0.27 15.19 0.04
N GLY A 7 -0.88 14.52 0.13
CA GLY A 7 -1.49 13.84 -1.01
C GLY A 7 -1.97 14.81 -2.09
N LYS A 8 -2.48 15.98 -1.68
CA LYS A 8 -2.93 17.03 -2.60
C LYS A 8 -1.76 17.73 -3.30
N GLU A 9 -0.71 18.10 -2.56
CA GLU A 9 0.51 18.67 -3.13
C GLU A 9 1.18 17.70 -4.13
N LEU A 10 1.20 16.40 -3.82
CA LEU A 10 1.78 15.38 -4.70
C LEU A 10 0.91 15.11 -5.94
N TRP A 11 -0.41 15.05 -5.81
CA TRP A 11 -1.31 14.88 -6.96
C TRP A 11 -1.18 16.05 -7.95
N GLU A 12 -1.10 17.28 -7.44
CA GLU A 12 -0.87 18.48 -8.25
C GLU A 12 0.54 18.48 -8.88
N ALA A 13 1.58 18.03 -8.17
CA ALA A 13 2.93 17.89 -8.71
C ALA A 13 3.07 16.76 -9.75
N CYS A 14 2.34 15.65 -9.61
CA CYS A 14 2.28 14.54 -10.57
C CYS A 14 1.74 14.98 -11.92
N TRP A 15 0.84 15.96 -11.91
CA TRP A 15 0.30 16.56 -13.12
C TRP A 15 1.32 17.44 -13.86
N ILE A 16 2.41 17.86 -13.19
CA ILE A 16 3.33 18.88 -13.69
C ILE A 16 4.69 18.31 -14.15
N ASN A 17 5.32 17.35 -13.45
CA ASN A 17 6.53 16.62 -13.93
C ASN A 17 6.95 15.47 -12.97
N SER A 18 7.41 14.32 -13.50
CA SER A 18 7.97 13.21 -12.71
C SER A 18 9.30 13.56 -12.02
N GLU A 19 10.08 14.47 -12.61
CA GLU A 19 11.40 14.88 -12.08
C GLU A 19 11.30 15.63 -10.75
N THR A 20 10.26 16.44 -10.55
CA THR A 20 10.00 17.15 -9.29
C THR A 20 9.63 16.21 -8.14
N ILE A 21 9.00 15.08 -8.45
CA ILE A 21 8.62 14.10 -7.43
C ILE A 21 9.81 13.24 -7.07
N ASP A 22 10.65 12.87 -8.02
CA ASP A 22 11.89 12.16 -7.72
C ASP A 22 12.79 12.96 -6.77
N GLN A 23 12.92 14.28 -6.98
CA GLN A 23 13.63 15.16 -6.05
C GLN A 23 12.97 15.23 -4.66
N TYR A 24 11.64 15.24 -4.60
CA TYR A 24 10.90 15.23 -3.33
C TYR A 24 11.08 13.90 -2.60
N VAL A 25 10.99 12.78 -3.31
CA VAL A 25 11.17 11.45 -2.75
C VAL A 25 12.61 11.23 -2.33
N ASP A 26 13.60 11.76 -3.05
CA ASP A 26 15.01 11.76 -2.62
C ASP A 26 15.24 12.60 -1.36
N LYS A 27 14.56 13.74 -1.21
CA LYS A 27 14.54 14.48 0.06
C LYS A 27 13.95 13.63 1.18
N LEU A 28 12.91 12.85 0.89
CA LEU A 28 12.36 11.91 1.86
C LEU A 28 13.32 10.76 2.15
N LYS A 29 14.09 10.24 1.17
CA LYS A 29 15.09 9.16 1.35
C LYS A 29 16.11 9.48 2.46
N ASN A 30 16.53 10.74 2.54
CA ASN A 30 17.52 11.19 3.52
C ASN A 30 16.95 11.41 4.93
N LYS A 31 15.62 11.46 5.09
CA LYS A 31 14.97 11.48 6.40
C LYS A 31 14.68 10.04 6.83
N SER A 32 15.54 9.47 7.68
CA SER A 32 15.34 8.41 8.69
C SER A 32 14.36 7.24 8.40
N ASN A 33 14.52 6.11 9.09
CA ASN A 33 13.50 5.04 9.17
C ASN A 33 12.26 5.46 9.99
N ASP A 34 11.82 6.71 9.83
CA ASP A 34 10.63 7.25 10.48
C ASP A 34 9.38 6.73 9.77
N ILE A 35 8.40 6.25 10.54
CA ILE A 35 7.13 5.70 10.07
C ILE A 35 6.46 6.66 9.07
N LEU A 36 6.42 7.96 9.38
CA LEU A 36 5.80 8.96 8.51
C LEU A 36 6.54 9.13 7.17
N ALA A 37 7.86 9.00 7.18
CA ALA A 37 8.68 9.06 5.97
C ALA A 37 8.41 7.83 5.09
N LEU A 38 8.30 6.63 5.68
CA LEU A 38 7.98 5.40 4.95
C LEU A 38 6.57 5.44 4.34
N ILE A 39 5.57 5.92 5.08
CA ILE A 39 4.21 6.15 4.55
C ILE A 39 4.25 7.11 3.36
N SER A 40 4.93 8.25 3.52
CA SER A 40 4.98 9.28 2.49
C SER A 40 5.68 8.79 1.22
N ARG A 41 6.79 8.05 1.36
CA ARG A 41 7.49 7.43 0.23
C ARG A 41 6.64 6.38 -0.47
N GLY A 42 6.01 5.47 0.27
CA GLY A 42 5.14 4.44 -0.29
C GLY A 42 4.02 5.04 -1.13
N LYS A 43 3.33 6.06 -0.59
CA LYS A 43 2.30 6.81 -1.33
C LYS A 43 2.85 7.52 -2.55
N ALA A 44 3.95 8.28 -2.41
CA ALA A 44 4.53 9.04 -3.52
C ALA A 44 4.94 8.13 -4.67
N TYR A 45 5.61 7.01 -4.36
CA TYR A 45 6.03 6.03 -5.35
C TYR A 45 4.86 5.34 -6.05
N LEU A 46 3.78 5.04 -5.31
CA LEU A 46 2.54 4.52 -5.90
C LEU A 46 1.95 5.49 -6.93
N ILE A 47 1.85 6.79 -6.60
CA ILE A 47 1.26 7.79 -7.50
C ILE A 47 2.08 7.96 -8.79
N ILE A 48 3.41 7.84 -8.73
CA ILE A 48 4.28 7.94 -9.92
C ILE A 48 4.52 6.61 -10.64
N GLY A 49 3.87 5.53 -10.22
CA GLY A 49 3.98 4.20 -10.86
C GLY A 49 5.27 3.44 -10.56
N LYS A 50 6.06 3.86 -9.56
CA LYS A 50 7.26 3.15 -9.08
C LYS A 50 6.88 2.10 -8.04
N TYR A 51 6.18 1.07 -8.51
CA TYR A 51 5.50 0.11 -7.63
C TYR A 51 6.45 -0.71 -6.74
N GLU A 52 7.64 -1.09 -7.22
CA GLU A 52 8.60 -1.87 -6.43
C GLU A 52 9.24 -1.04 -5.29
N GLU A 53 9.53 0.23 -5.55
CA GLU A 53 10.02 1.15 -4.53
C GLU A 53 8.93 1.46 -3.50
N ALA A 54 7.67 1.60 -3.95
CA ALA A 54 6.53 1.73 -3.06
C ALA A 54 6.38 0.49 -2.16
N TYR A 55 6.43 -0.70 -2.77
CA TYR A 55 6.35 -1.98 -2.07
C TYR A 55 7.45 -2.12 -1.01
N THR A 56 8.68 -1.75 -1.33
CA THR A 56 9.83 -1.82 -0.41
C THR A 56 9.64 -0.87 0.78
N ALA A 57 9.21 0.36 0.55
CA ALA A 57 8.97 1.33 1.62
C ALA A 57 7.86 0.86 2.57
N LEU A 58 6.77 0.33 2.04
CA LEU A 58 5.64 -0.17 2.84
C LEU A 58 5.96 -1.49 3.55
N THR A 59 6.77 -2.35 2.94
CA THR A 59 7.26 -3.57 3.61
C THR A 59 8.14 -3.22 4.78
N ARG A 60 9.05 -2.24 4.63
CA ARG A 60 9.86 -1.76 5.75
C ARG A 60 9.02 -1.17 6.87
N LEU A 61 7.91 -0.51 6.53
CA LEU A 61 6.96 -0.02 7.52
C LEU A 61 6.28 -1.18 8.27
N LEU A 62 5.89 -2.25 7.58
CA LEU A 62 5.31 -3.44 8.20
C LEU A 62 6.30 -4.26 9.03
N GLU A 63 7.61 -4.15 8.77
CA GLU A 63 8.64 -4.71 9.65
C GLU A 63 8.74 -3.95 10.99
N ILE A 64 8.35 -2.67 11.02
CA ILE A 64 8.36 -1.83 12.23
C ILE A 64 7.01 -1.94 12.95
N GLU A 65 5.91 -1.84 12.19
CA GLU A 65 4.53 -1.91 12.67
C GLU A 65 3.75 -2.91 11.81
N SER A 66 3.74 -4.18 12.22
CA SER A 66 3.14 -5.30 11.47
C SER A 66 1.64 -5.15 11.20
N GLU A 67 0.94 -4.36 12.00
CA GLU A 67 -0.49 -4.09 11.91
C GLU A 67 -0.80 -2.67 11.38
N ASN A 68 0.17 -2.01 10.74
CA ASN A 68 -0.06 -0.68 10.19
C ASN A 68 -1.06 -0.74 9.02
N ILE A 69 -2.28 -0.26 9.28
CA ILE A 69 -3.41 -0.29 8.35
C ILE A 69 -3.10 0.43 7.03
N ILE A 70 -2.36 1.55 7.09
CA ILE A 70 -1.98 2.33 5.91
C ILE A 70 -1.05 1.49 5.03
N ALA A 71 -0.08 0.81 5.63
CA ALA A 71 0.86 -0.02 4.92
C ALA A 71 0.21 -1.24 4.28
N LEU A 72 -0.64 -1.95 5.03
CA LEU A 72 -1.42 -3.08 4.50
C LEU A 72 -2.31 -2.66 3.33
N LYS A 73 -2.99 -1.51 3.46
CA LYS A 73 -3.86 -0.96 2.40
C LYS A 73 -3.09 -0.71 1.11
N TYR A 74 -2.05 0.12 1.16
CA TYR A 74 -1.32 0.51 -0.04
C TYR A 74 -0.50 -0.64 -0.62
N ARG A 75 0.07 -1.52 0.22
CA ARG A 75 0.81 -2.69 -0.27
C ARG A 75 -0.12 -3.71 -0.92
N GLY A 76 -1.32 -3.90 -0.37
CA GLY A 76 -2.37 -4.71 -0.99
C GLY A 76 -2.78 -4.19 -2.37
N GLU A 77 -2.95 -2.87 -2.52
CA GLU A 77 -3.25 -2.21 -3.80
C GLU A 77 -2.09 -2.36 -4.81
N ILE A 78 -0.85 -2.14 -4.36
CA ILE A 78 0.35 -2.33 -5.19
C ILE A 78 0.46 -3.77 -5.68
N ASN A 79 0.29 -4.75 -4.78
CA ASN A 79 0.32 -6.16 -5.13
C ASN A 79 -0.77 -6.50 -6.15
N TYR A 80 -1.96 -5.92 -6.03
CA TYR A 80 -3.02 -6.06 -7.03
C TYR A 80 -2.60 -5.51 -8.40
N ILE A 81 -2.07 -4.28 -8.46
CA ILE A 81 -1.59 -3.65 -9.70
C ILE A 81 -0.47 -4.47 -10.36
N MET A 82 0.38 -5.08 -9.55
CA MET A 82 1.49 -5.94 -10.00
C MET A 82 1.08 -7.38 -10.27
N GLU A 83 -0.23 -7.69 -10.27
CA GLU A 83 -0.80 -9.04 -10.47
C GLU A 83 -0.32 -10.09 -9.43
N ARG A 84 0.20 -9.64 -8.29
CA ARG A 84 0.59 -10.44 -7.11
C ARG A 84 -0.64 -10.70 -6.24
N TYR A 85 -1.61 -11.42 -6.78
CA TYR A 85 -2.94 -11.53 -6.15
C TYR A 85 -2.91 -12.25 -4.80
N LYS A 86 -2.02 -13.24 -4.60
CA LYS A 86 -1.92 -13.97 -3.32
C LYS A 86 -1.44 -13.06 -2.20
N GLU A 87 -0.45 -12.23 -2.48
CA GLU A 87 0.13 -11.26 -1.57
C GLU A 87 -0.86 -10.12 -1.29
N SER A 88 -1.58 -9.65 -2.31
CA SER A 88 -2.64 -8.65 -2.14
C SER A 88 -3.75 -9.16 -1.21
N ILE A 89 -4.23 -10.38 -1.42
CA ILE A 89 -5.22 -11.04 -0.56
C ILE A 89 -4.71 -11.13 0.88
N ALA A 90 -3.46 -11.55 1.10
CA ALA A 90 -2.90 -11.66 2.44
C ALA A 90 -2.87 -10.32 3.19
N ASP A 91 -2.49 -9.24 2.51
CA ASP A 91 -2.50 -7.89 3.07
C ASP A 91 -3.93 -7.41 3.40
N LEU A 92 -4.88 -7.66 2.51
CA LEU A 92 -6.29 -7.32 2.70
C LEU A 92 -6.94 -8.12 3.84
N GLU A 93 -6.62 -9.41 4.00
CA GLU A 93 -7.08 -10.21 5.13
C GLU A 93 -6.55 -9.69 6.45
N ASN A 94 -5.28 -9.30 6.51
CA ASN A 94 -4.70 -8.71 7.71
C ASN A 94 -5.34 -7.35 8.03
N LEU A 95 -5.64 -6.53 7.01
CA LEU A 95 -6.37 -5.28 7.18
C LEU A 95 -7.77 -5.54 7.74
N LEU A 96 -8.53 -6.47 7.16
CA LEU A 96 -9.89 -6.81 7.58
C LEU A 96 -9.94 -7.45 8.97
N LYS A 97 -8.89 -8.16 9.42
CA LYS A 97 -8.79 -8.60 10.83
C LYS A 97 -8.76 -7.42 11.80
N ILE A 98 -8.10 -6.33 11.43
CA ILE A 98 -7.96 -5.12 12.25
C ILE A 98 -9.19 -4.20 12.11
N LYS A 99 -9.72 -4.06 10.88
CA LYS A 99 -10.92 -3.29 10.55
C LYS A 99 -11.93 -4.14 9.77
N PRO A 100 -12.76 -4.94 10.47
CA PRO A 100 -13.71 -5.85 9.83
C PRO A 100 -14.80 -5.19 8.97
N TYR A 101 -14.99 -3.88 9.13
CA TYR A 101 -16.03 -3.11 8.44
C TYR A 101 -15.45 -2.03 7.50
N ASP A 102 -14.18 -2.18 7.08
CA ASP A 102 -13.60 -1.31 6.06
C ASP A 102 -14.17 -1.67 4.68
N ALA A 103 -15.12 -0.87 4.19
CA ALA A 103 -15.84 -1.14 2.95
C ALA A 103 -14.91 -1.25 1.74
N TRP A 104 -13.86 -0.41 1.68
CA TRP A 104 -12.89 -0.46 0.59
C TRP A 104 -12.11 -1.77 0.60
N ALA A 105 -11.66 -2.22 1.78
CA ALA A 105 -10.88 -3.45 1.88
C ALA A 105 -11.73 -4.69 1.55
N ASP A 106 -13.00 -4.70 1.94
CA ASP A 106 -13.93 -5.79 1.62
C ASP A 106 -14.20 -5.89 0.11
N GLU A 107 -14.45 -4.75 -0.56
CA GLU A 107 -14.62 -4.69 -2.01
C GLU A 107 -13.34 -5.11 -2.76
N ALA A 108 -12.19 -4.57 -2.36
CA ALA A 108 -10.90 -4.93 -2.95
C ALA A 108 -10.61 -6.43 -2.78
N TYR A 109 -10.87 -6.99 -1.60
CA TYR A 109 -10.67 -8.41 -1.33
C TYR A 109 -11.50 -9.32 -2.24
N LYS A 110 -12.78 -8.99 -2.44
CA LYS A 110 -13.66 -9.72 -3.35
C LYS A 110 -13.17 -9.65 -4.79
N LEU A 111 -12.82 -8.46 -5.26
CA LEU A 111 -12.30 -8.25 -6.61
C LEU A 111 -11.02 -9.06 -6.87
N VAL A 112 -10.05 -8.98 -5.96
CA VAL A 112 -8.77 -9.68 -6.12
C VAL A 112 -8.98 -11.20 -6.09
N LYS A 113 -9.93 -11.69 -5.28
CA LYS A 113 -10.31 -13.11 -5.25
C LYS A 113 -10.89 -13.62 -6.55
N GLU A 114 -11.78 -12.85 -7.17
CA GLU A 114 -12.38 -13.23 -8.46
C GLU A 114 -11.33 -13.35 -9.57
N LEU A 115 -10.28 -12.54 -9.49
CA LEU A 115 -9.17 -12.55 -10.45
C LEU A 115 -8.13 -13.64 -10.17
N ASN A 116 -8.04 -14.13 -8.93
CA ASN A 116 -7.09 -15.16 -8.55
C ASN A 116 -7.67 -16.57 -8.74
N VAL A 117 -7.55 -17.09 -9.96
CA VAL A 117 -8.07 -18.40 -10.38
C VAL A 117 -7.56 -19.58 -9.53
N ASP A 118 -6.42 -19.39 -8.83
CA ASP A 118 -5.76 -20.41 -8.01
C ASP A 118 -6.01 -20.24 -6.50
N TYR A 119 -6.87 -19.31 -6.07
CA TYR A 119 -7.12 -19.10 -4.64
C TYR A 119 -8.00 -20.22 -4.06
N ILE A 120 -7.37 -21.08 -3.25
CA ILE A 120 -8.07 -22.00 -2.34
C ILE A 120 -8.07 -21.32 -0.96
N PRO A 121 -9.24 -20.96 -0.40
CA PRO A 121 -9.30 -20.39 0.94
C PRO A 121 -8.57 -21.32 1.92
N ALA A 122 -7.72 -20.75 2.78
CA ALA A 122 -7.12 -21.48 3.87
C ALA A 122 -8.22 -21.90 4.85
N GLN A 123 -8.82 -23.06 4.54
CA GLN A 123 -9.59 -23.92 5.42
C GLN A 123 -10.61 -23.24 6.35
N ILE A 124 -11.88 -23.26 5.94
CA ILE A 124 -12.92 -23.66 6.88
C ILE A 124 -12.73 -25.18 7.08
N THR A 125 -11.79 -25.58 7.92
CA THR A 125 -11.79 -26.93 8.50
C THR A 125 -12.79 -26.88 9.64
N LEU A 126 -14.06 -27.06 9.31
CA LEU A 126 -15.08 -27.47 10.28
C LEU A 126 -14.73 -28.90 10.69
N HIS A 127 -14.31 -29.06 11.95
CA HIS A 127 -14.29 -30.36 12.62
C HIS A 127 -15.63 -30.57 13.32
#